data_AF-A0A953HC90-F1
#
_entry.id   AF-A0A953HC90-F1
#
_cell.length_a   1.000
_cell.length_b   1.000
_cell.length_c   1.000
_cell.angle_alpha   90.00
_cell.angle_beta   90.00
_cell.angle_gamma   90.00
#
_symmetry.space_group_name_H-M   'P 1'
#
loop_
_entity.id
_entity.type
_entity.pdbx_description
1 polymer ?
#
loop_
_entity_poly.entity_id
_entity_poly.type
_entity_poly.pdbx_seq_one_letter_code
_entity_poly.pdbx_strand_id
1 'polypeptide(L)'
;MTSHYMPGERFGLLATHITSILRARRRAIHRPGMGTRDDLHTSIHTALRGHGVPMGEPFLNRETGRVDPTDRLALVEALTDLPVSAFTGDFDVSDVRLALGEHGEVWPASVREDTEVA
;
A
#
# COMPACT_ATOMS: atom_id res chain seq x y z
N MET A 1 9.89 8.92 -9.96
CA MET A 1 10.28 7.51 -10.15
C MET A 1 9.79 7.10 -11.53
N THR A 2 9.95 5.84 -11.94
CA THR A 2 9.23 5.33 -13.12
C THR A 2 7.92 4.70 -12.68
N SER A 3 6.84 5.09 -13.33
CA SER A 3 5.51 4.56 -13.04
C SER A 3 5.45 3.07 -13.33
N HIS A 4 4.81 2.32 -12.43
CA HIS A 4 4.68 0.87 -12.50
C HIS A 4 3.26 0.49 -12.93
N TYR A 5 3.15 -0.03 -14.15
CA TYR A 5 1.88 -0.50 -14.70
C TYR A 5 1.74 -2.01 -14.50
N MET A 6 0.58 -2.46 -14.02
CA MET A 6 0.30 -3.88 -13.85
C MET A 6 -1.11 -4.26 -14.35
N PRO A 7 -1.38 -5.54 -14.66
CA PRO A 7 -2.70 -5.98 -15.10
C PRO A 7 -3.80 -5.55 -14.12
N GLY A 8 -4.95 -5.10 -14.64
CA GLY A 8 -6.05 -4.56 -13.82
C GLY A 8 -6.55 -5.53 -12.73
N GLU A 9 -6.59 -6.82 -13.03
CA GLU A 9 -6.93 -7.86 -12.04
C GLU A 9 -5.94 -7.89 -10.87
N ARG A 10 -4.63 -7.83 -11.16
CA ARG A 10 -3.58 -7.81 -10.14
C ARG A 10 -3.63 -6.52 -9.33
N PHE A 11 -3.87 -5.39 -9.97
CA PHE A 11 -4.05 -4.10 -9.29
C PHE A 11 -5.25 -4.14 -8.32
N GLY A 12 -6.38 -4.69 -8.78
CA GLY A 12 -7.58 -4.88 -7.94
C GLY A 12 -7.34 -5.83 -6.76
N LEU A 13 -6.63 -6.93 -6.98
CA LEU A 13 -6.24 -7.88 -5.94
C LEU A 13 -5.29 -7.25 -4.92
N LEU A 14 -4.30 -6.49 -5.37
CA LEU A 14 -3.37 -5.75 -4.52
C LEU A 14 -4.12 -4.77 -3.60
N ALA A 15 -4.98 -3.92 -4.17
CA ALA A 15 -5.75 -2.95 -3.39
C ALA A 15 -6.65 -3.65 -2.36
N THR A 16 -7.30 -4.75 -2.75
CA THR A 16 -8.14 -5.54 -1.84
C THR A 16 -7.32 -6.20 -0.72
N HIS A 17 -6.14 -6.72 -1.04
CA HIS A 17 -5.24 -7.32 -0.08
C HIS A 17 -4.75 -6.31 0.96
N ILE A 18 -4.29 -5.13 0.52
CA ILE A 18 -3.88 -4.04 1.41
C ILE A 18 -5.05 -3.61 2.30
N THR A 19 -6.25 -3.44 1.73
CA THR A 19 -7.45 -3.08 2.51
C THR A 19 -7.75 -4.14 3.59
N SER A 20 -7.57 -5.42 3.28
CA SER A 20 -7.71 -6.51 4.26
C SER A 20 -6.70 -6.41 5.40
N ILE A 21 -5.44 -6.08 5.09
CA ILE A 21 -4.38 -5.86 6.09
C ILE A 21 -4.77 -4.69 7.03
N LEU A 22 -5.21 -3.57 6.47
CA LEU A 22 -5.66 -2.39 7.24
C LEU A 22 -6.85 -2.73 8.16
N ARG A 23 -7.85 -3.44 7.63
CA ARG A 23 -9.02 -3.90 8.40
C ARG A 23 -8.65 -4.89 9.50
N ALA A 24 -7.73 -5.81 9.22
CA ALA A 24 -7.25 -6.76 10.22
C ALA A 24 -6.52 -6.03 11.36
N ARG A 25 -5.66 -5.07 11.00
CA ARG A 25 -4.96 -4.23 11.98
C ARG A 25 -5.92 -3.47 12.86
N ARG A 26 -6.91 -2.80 12.27
CA ARG A 26 -7.91 -2.02 13.02
C ARG A 26 -8.70 -2.88 14.01
N ARG A 27 -9.09 -4.10 13.62
CA ARG A 27 -9.73 -5.07 14.53
C ARG A 27 -8.81 -5.48 15.69
N ALA A 28 -7.50 -5.48 15.47
CA ALA A 28 -6.51 -5.82 16.48
C ALA A 28 -6.20 -4.67 17.46
N ILE A 29 -6.50 -3.40 17.14
CA ILE A 29 -6.21 -2.24 18.02
C ILE A 29 -6.89 -2.36 19.40
N HIS A 30 -7.99 -3.11 19.50
CA HIS A 30 -8.67 -3.36 20.77
C HIS A 30 -8.11 -4.58 21.55
N ARG A 31 -7.04 -5.23 21.06
CA ARG A 31 -6.38 -6.36 21.74
C ARG A 31 -4.98 -5.96 22.22
N PRO A 32 -4.70 -6.03 23.54
CA PRO A 32 -3.37 -5.74 24.05
C PRO A 32 -2.33 -6.70 23.44
N GLY A 33 -1.22 -6.15 22.92
CA GLY A 33 -0.09 -6.90 22.37
C GLY A 33 -0.23 -7.34 20.90
N MET A 34 -1.29 -6.97 20.18
CA MET A 34 -1.49 -7.39 18.79
C MET A 34 -1.28 -6.24 17.79
N GLY A 35 -0.21 -6.35 17.01
CA GLY A 35 0.15 -5.43 15.93
C GLY A 35 0.72 -4.12 16.45
N THR A 36 1.95 -3.80 16.11
CA THR A 36 2.50 -2.45 16.20
C THR A 36 2.19 -1.69 14.90
N ARG A 37 2.52 -0.39 14.84
CA ARG A 37 2.55 0.33 13.56
C ARG A 37 3.57 -0.30 12.62
N ASP A 38 4.67 -0.81 13.16
CA ASP A 38 5.75 -1.43 12.39
C ASP A 38 5.35 -2.77 11.77
N ASP A 39 4.50 -3.54 12.46
CA ASP A 39 3.92 -4.78 11.90
C ASP A 39 3.01 -4.48 10.71
N LEU A 40 2.24 -3.38 10.79
CA LEU A 40 1.40 -2.93 9.69
C LEU A 40 2.27 -2.49 8.49
N HIS A 41 3.28 -1.66 8.75
CA HIS A 41 4.24 -1.22 7.74
C HIS A 41 4.90 -2.39 7.01
N THR A 42 5.40 -3.37 7.77
CA THR A 42 6.04 -4.59 7.24
C THR A 42 5.06 -5.43 6.41
N SER A 43 3.81 -5.56 6.88
CA SER A 43 2.76 -6.31 6.17
C SER A 43 2.41 -5.65 4.83
N ILE A 44 2.29 -4.31 4.79
CA ILE A 44 2.03 -3.55 3.56
C ILE A 44 3.22 -3.67 2.60
N HIS A 45 4.44 -3.48 3.08
CA HIS A 45 5.65 -3.64 2.26
C HIS A 45 5.73 -5.05 1.64
N THR A 46 5.48 -6.09 2.44
CA THR A 46 5.49 -7.48 1.98
C THR A 46 4.40 -7.73 0.94
N ALA A 47 3.20 -7.19 1.14
CA ALA A 47 2.10 -7.32 0.19
C ALA A 47 2.43 -6.63 -1.14
N LEU A 48 2.92 -5.39 -1.13
CA LEU A 48 3.34 -4.67 -2.33
C LEU A 48 4.38 -5.46 -3.13
N ARG A 49 5.43 -5.94 -2.44
CA ARG A 49 6.49 -6.75 -3.06
C ARG A 49 5.96 -8.07 -3.61
N GLY A 50 5.09 -8.76 -2.86
CA GLY A 50 4.46 -10.02 -3.27
C GLY A 50 3.57 -9.88 -4.51
N HIS A 51 3.02 -8.69 -4.76
CA HIS A 51 2.26 -8.36 -5.96
C HIS A 51 3.13 -7.78 -7.10
N GLY A 52 4.46 -7.76 -6.93
CA GLY A 52 5.41 -7.35 -7.96
C GLY A 52 5.65 -5.85 -8.06
N VAL A 53 5.21 -5.05 -7.07
CA VAL A 53 5.54 -3.63 -7.01
C VAL A 53 7.05 -3.49 -6.73
N PRO A 54 7.80 -2.70 -7.52
CA PRO A 54 9.24 -2.55 -7.32
C PRO A 54 9.50 -1.68 -6.08
N MET A 55 9.87 -2.31 -4.97
CA MET A 55 10.09 -1.63 -3.69
C MET A 55 11.54 -1.13 -3.50
N GLY A 56 12.41 -1.33 -4.48
CA GLY A 56 13.85 -1.11 -4.35
C GLY A 56 14.50 -2.16 -3.43
N GLU A 57 15.78 -1.94 -3.11
CA GLU A 57 16.47 -2.79 -2.13
C GLU A 57 15.94 -2.52 -0.72
N PRO A 58 15.79 -3.56 0.12
CA PRO A 58 15.48 -3.36 1.52
C PRO A 58 16.67 -2.72 2.23
N PHE A 59 16.44 -1.65 3.00
CA PHE A 59 17.48 -1.05 3.84
C PHE A 59 17.03 -0.99 5.30
N LEU A 60 17.97 -1.14 6.24
CA LEU A 60 17.68 -0.96 7.66
C LEU A 60 17.70 0.54 7.98
N ASN A 61 16.53 1.10 8.30
CA ASN A 61 16.41 2.45 8.83
C ASN A 61 16.92 2.46 10.27
N ARG A 62 18.00 3.20 10.53
CA ARG A 62 18.66 3.24 11.84
C ARG A 62 17.90 4.06 12.89
N GLU A 63 17.03 4.95 12.48
CA GLU A 63 16.23 5.79 13.39
C GLU A 63 15.02 5.01 13.93
N THR A 64 14.39 4.21 13.07
CA THR A 64 13.20 3.42 13.43
C THR A 64 13.53 1.96 13.74
N GLY A 65 14.74 1.49 13.41
CA GLY A 65 15.16 0.10 13.59
C GLY A 65 14.50 -0.89 12.63
N ARG A 66 13.78 -0.40 11.61
CA ARG A 66 12.94 -1.22 10.71
C ARG A 66 13.54 -1.36 9.31
N VAL A 67 13.10 -2.37 8.56
CA VAL A 67 13.51 -2.55 7.16
C VAL A 67 12.53 -1.79 6.25
N ASP A 68 13.03 -0.74 5.61
CA ASP A 68 12.28 0.14 4.72
C ASP A 68 12.59 -0.13 3.24
N PRO A 69 11.64 0.14 2.33
CA PRO A 69 11.88 0.11 0.89
C PRO A 69 12.63 1.37 0.44
N THR A 70 13.63 1.20 -0.44
CA THR A 70 14.44 2.35 -0.94
C THR A 70 13.62 3.29 -1.83
N ASP A 71 12.72 2.75 -2.67
CA ASP A 71 12.06 3.57 -3.69
C ASP A 71 10.65 4.03 -3.30
N ARG A 72 9.96 3.29 -2.42
CA ARG A 72 8.51 3.45 -2.20
C ARG A 72 8.14 3.61 -0.73
N LEU A 73 9.02 4.23 0.07
CA LEU A 73 8.75 4.49 1.48
C LEU A 73 7.50 5.36 1.67
N ALA A 74 7.38 6.46 0.91
CA ALA A 74 6.24 7.36 0.97
C ALA A 74 4.90 6.65 0.68
N LEU A 75 4.88 5.66 -0.22
CA LEU A 75 3.70 4.83 -0.46
C LEU A 75 3.32 4.01 0.78
N VAL A 76 4.28 3.35 1.41
CA VAL A 76 4.01 2.51 2.59
C VAL A 76 3.53 3.39 3.75
N GLU A 77 4.12 4.57 3.92
CA GLU A 77 3.69 5.55 4.94
C GLU A 77 2.27 6.05 4.66
N ALA A 78 1.97 6.48 3.44
CA ALA A 78 0.64 6.92 3.05
C ALA A 78 -0.44 5.84 3.28
N LEU A 79 -0.15 4.58 2.91
CA LEU A 79 -1.06 3.46 3.15
C LEU A 79 -1.25 3.16 4.64
N THR A 80 -0.20 3.34 5.45
CA THR A 80 -0.26 3.13 6.91
C THR A 80 -1.10 4.21 7.60
N ASP A 81 -1.13 5.42 7.05
CA ASP A 81 -1.82 6.59 7.58
C ASP A 81 -3.20 6.85 6.95
N LEU A 82 -3.68 5.93 6.10
CA LEU A 82 -4.99 6.08 5.48
C LEU A 82 -6.09 6.26 6.56
N PRO A 83 -6.97 7.28 6.41
CA PRO A 83 -8.11 7.43 7.29
C PRO A 83 -9.17 6.36 7.00
N VAL A 84 -10.00 6.07 7.99
CA VAL A 84 -11.25 5.33 7.75
C VAL A 84 -12.30 6.29 7.20
N SER A 85 -13.17 5.79 6.32
CA SER A 85 -14.30 6.56 5.81
C SER A 85 -15.22 6.97 6.95
N ALA A 86 -15.59 8.26 6.99
CA ALA A 86 -16.56 8.78 7.95
C ALA A 86 -17.98 8.21 7.72
N PHE A 87 -18.28 7.73 6.50
CA PHE A 87 -19.60 7.23 6.12
C PHE A 87 -19.77 5.74 6.43
N THR A 88 -18.80 4.92 6.04
CA THR A 88 -18.85 3.47 6.28
C THR A 88 -18.25 3.09 7.61
N GLY A 89 -17.49 4.01 8.22
CA GLY A 89 -16.70 3.73 9.40
C GLY A 89 -15.66 2.66 9.13
N ASP A 90 -15.16 2.49 7.89
CA ASP A 90 -14.16 1.49 7.51
C ASP A 90 -13.25 1.97 6.37
N PHE A 91 -12.16 1.25 6.09
CA PHE A 91 -11.27 1.55 4.98
C PHE A 91 -11.96 1.29 3.62
N ASP A 92 -11.86 2.26 2.72
CA ASP A 92 -12.32 2.12 1.33
C ASP A 92 -11.18 1.56 0.47
N VAL A 93 -11.52 0.59 -0.39
CA VAL A 93 -10.59 0.07 -1.40
C VAL A 93 -10.21 1.17 -2.40
N SER A 94 -11.10 2.12 -2.64
CA SER A 94 -10.89 3.26 -3.54
C SER A 94 -9.78 4.18 -3.02
N ASP A 95 -9.74 4.45 -1.72
CA ASP A 95 -8.67 5.25 -1.11
C ASP A 95 -7.32 4.54 -1.20
N VAL A 96 -7.30 3.21 -1.06
CA VAL A 96 -6.09 2.40 -1.29
C VAL A 96 -5.62 2.49 -2.74
N ARG A 97 -6.55 2.43 -3.71
CA ARG A 97 -6.21 2.58 -5.14
C ARG A 97 -5.64 3.96 -5.45
N LEU A 98 -6.21 5.00 -4.86
CA LEU A 98 -5.70 6.37 -4.99
C LEU A 98 -4.28 6.47 -4.41
N ALA A 99 -4.05 5.97 -3.20
CA ALA A 99 -2.73 6.00 -2.58
C ALA A 99 -1.66 5.23 -3.40
N LEU A 100 -2.02 4.10 -3.99
CA LEU A 100 -1.14 3.35 -4.91
C LEU A 100 -0.69 4.20 -6.10
N GLY A 101 -1.61 4.98 -6.67
CA GLY A 101 -1.32 5.87 -7.79
C GLY A 101 -0.52 7.11 -7.37
N GLU A 102 -1.05 7.87 -6.41
CA GLU A 102 -0.52 9.18 -6.00
C GLU A 102 0.84 9.11 -5.31
N HIS A 103 1.06 8.09 -4.48
CA HIS A 103 2.30 7.95 -3.71
C HIS A 103 3.24 6.86 -4.22
N GLY A 104 2.70 5.90 -4.99
CA GLY A 104 3.45 4.76 -5.50
C GLY A 104 3.81 4.81 -6.98
N GLU A 105 3.17 5.72 -7.73
CA GLU A 105 3.08 5.69 -9.19
C GLU A 105 2.69 4.28 -9.70
N VAL A 106 1.85 3.56 -8.95
CA VAL A 106 1.38 2.20 -9.29
C VAL A 106 -0.01 2.30 -9.90
N TRP A 107 -0.13 1.92 -11.16
CA TRP A 107 -1.36 2.09 -11.93
C TRP A 107 -1.78 0.78 -12.61
N PRO A 108 -3.09 0.57 -12.86
CA PRO A 108 -3.52 -0.50 -13.75
C PRO A 108 -3.10 -0.17 -15.19
N ALA A 109 -2.75 -1.19 -15.97
CA ALA A 109 -2.28 -1.05 -17.34
C ALA A 109 -3.27 -0.29 -18.25
N SER A 110 -4.57 -0.37 -17.97
CA SER A 110 -5.61 0.35 -18.70
C SER A 110 -5.44 1.88 -18.67
N VAL A 111 -4.86 2.45 -17.61
CA VAL A 111 -4.60 3.90 -17.52
C VAL A 111 -3.53 4.35 -18.53
N ARG A 112 -2.60 3.46 -18.88
CA ARG A 112 -1.59 3.76 -19.90
C ARG A 112 -2.21 3.86 -21.30
N GLU A 113 -3.15 2.99 -21.61
CA GLU A 113 -3.84 2.95 -22.92
C GLU A 113 -4.56 4.27 -23.20
N ASP A 114 -5.15 4.89 -22.17
CA ASP A 114 -5.81 6.20 -22.29
C ASP A 114 -4.84 7.37 -22.53
N THR A 115 -3.55 7.20 -22.21
CA THR A 115 -2.54 8.28 -22.32
C THR A 115 -1.85 8.31 -23.70
N GLU A 116 -1.81 7.18 -24.42
CA GLU A 116 -1.22 7.09 -25.78
C GLU A 116 -2.21 7.51 -26.90
N VAL A 117 -3.48 7.75 -26.58
CA VAL A 117 -4.55 8.11 -27.54
C VAL A 117 -4.90 9.61 -27.52
N ALA A 118 -4.20 10.42 -26.71
CA ALA A 118 -4.42 11.87 -26.56
C ALA A 118 -3.43 12.72 -27.38
#